data_AF-A0A9D6F7I9-F1
#
_entry.id   AF-A0A9D6F7I9-F1
#
_cell.length_a   1.000
_cell.length_b   1.000
_cell.length_c   1.000
_cell.angle_alpha   90.00
_cell.angle_beta   90.00
_cell.angle_gamma   90.00
#
_symmetry.space_group_name_H-M   'P 1'
#
loop_
_entity.id
_entity.type
_entity.pdbx_description
1 polymer ?
#
loop_
_entity_poly.entity_id
_entity_poly.type
_entity_poly.pdbx_seq_one_letter_code
_entity_poly.pdbx_strand_id
1 'polypeptide(L)'
;MNPLFAIFGLGWGELVVIGIIAVLLFGKRLPDMAKYLGKSVVEFKKGVGGLETGFEDLNNPTAQAPAASAPADAIRAPQRVAPAAPKFDDVPAAPAAPVNTQVTANPPQP
;
A
#
# COMPACT_ATOMS: atom_id res chain seq x y z
N MET A 1 18.20 45.28 26.76
CA MET A 1 17.21 44.20 26.95
C MET A 1 16.12 44.44 25.92
N ASN A 2 16.23 43.83 24.74
CA ASN A 2 15.30 44.10 23.64
C ASN A 2 14.61 42.80 23.23
N PRO A 3 13.40 42.51 23.74
CA PRO A 3 12.56 41.41 23.29
C PRO A 3 11.86 41.76 21.96
N LEU A 4 12.60 42.35 21.01
CA LEU A 4 12.10 42.84 19.71
C LEU A 4 12.52 41.94 18.53
N PHE A 5 13.42 40.97 18.76
CA PHE A 5 13.73 39.90 17.81
C PHE A 5 12.52 39.02 17.48
N ALA A 6 11.45 39.06 18.29
CA ALA A 6 10.37 38.09 18.26
C ALA A 6 9.14 38.41 17.38
N ILE A 7 8.99 39.60 16.77
CA ILE A 7 7.68 39.98 16.20
C ILE A 7 7.60 39.94 14.66
N PHE A 8 8.69 40.06 13.88
CA PHE A 8 8.56 40.20 12.42
C PHE A 8 9.62 39.54 11.52
N GLY A 9 10.32 38.52 12.00
CA GLY A 9 11.18 37.74 11.13
C GLY A 9 11.80 36.58 11.86
N LEU A 10 11.37 35.37 11.56
CA LEU A 10 12.13 34.16 11.87
C LEU A 10 13.45 34.24 11.08
N GLY A 11 14.45 34.85 11.68
CA GLY A 11 15.79 34.90 11.14
C GLY A 11 16.46 33.53 11.26
N TRP A 12 17.54 33.36 10.51
CA TRP A 12 18.40 32.17 10.65
C TRP A 12 18.90 32.02 12.09
N GLY A 13 19.08 33.13 12.82
CA GLY A 13 19.45 33.14 14.24
C GLY A 13 18.42 32.45 15.13
N GLU A 14 17.13 32.83 15.05
CA GLU A 14 16.07 32.18 15.82
C GLU A 14 15.94 30.69 15.49
N LEU A 15 16.01 30.32 14.20
CA LEU A 15 15.92 28.92 13.78
C LEU A 15 17.05 28.08 14.35
N VAL A 16 18.28 28.61 14.42
CA VAL A 16 19.42 27.93 15.04
C VAL A 16 19.20 27.79 16.56
N VAL A 17 18.71 28.82 17.24
CA VAL A 17 18.42 28.75 18.69
C VAL A 17 17.36 27.69 19.00
N ILE A 18 16.24 27.69 18.25
CA ILE A 18 15.19 26.67 18.40
C ILE A 18 15.72 25.28 18.03
N GLY A 19 16.54 25.18 17.00
CA GLY A 19 17.20 23.94 16.60
C GLY A 19 18.11 23.38 17.70
N ILE A 20 18.90 24.22 18.35
CA ILE A 20 19.74 23.83 19.50
C ILE A 20 18.87 23.33 20.65
N ILE A 21 17.81 24.06 21.01
CA ILE A 21 16.87 23.62 22.05
C ILE A 21 16.25 22.27 21.70
N ALA A 22 15.78 22.09 20.46
CA ALA A 22 15.22 20.83 20.00
C ALA A 22 16.24 19.68 20.07
N VAL A 23 17.50 19.92 19.72
CA VAL A 23 18.59 18.93 19.86
C VAL A 23 18.88 18.62 21.32
N LEU A 24 18.79 19.58 22.24
CA LEU A 24 18.97 19.31 23.68
C LEU A 24 17.83 18.47 24.26
N LEU A 25 16.58 18.70 23.83
CA LEU A 25 15.41 17.95 24.31
C LEU A 25 15.34 16.55 23.71
N PHE A 26 15.56 16.42 22.40
CA PHE A 26 15.33 15.17 21.66
C PHE A 26 16.62 14.41 21.36
N GLY A 27 17.78 15.07 21.39
CA GLY A 27 19.10 14.47 21.15
C GLY A 27 19.16 13.72 19.83
N LYS A 28 19.63 12.47 19.89
CA LYS A 28 19.73 11.56 18.74
C LYS A 28 18.39 11.17 18.12
N ARG A 29 17.26 11.40 18.81
CA ARG A 29 15.94 11.02 18.30
C ARG A 29 15.38 12.02 17.28
N LEU A 30 15.86 13.26 17.27
CA LEU A 30 15.43 14.28 16.31
C LEU A 30 15.68 13.85 14.84
N PRO A 31 16.90 13.42 14.43
CA PRO A 31 17.14 12.97 13.06
C PRO A 31 16.38 11.69 12.72
N ASP A 32 16.20 10.77 13.67
CA ASP A 32 15.41 9.56 13.44
C ASP A 32 13.94 9.91 13.16
N MET A 33 13.32 10.77 13.99
CA MET A 33 11.96 11.27 13.78
C MET A 33 11.82 12.04 12.46
N ALA A 34 12.79 12.89 12.11
CA ALA A 34 12.79 13.59 10.83
C ALA A 34 12.86 12.63 9.64
N LYS A 35 13.59 11.51 9.74
CA LYS A 35 13.65 10.49 8.68
C LYS A 35 12.33 9.74 8.55
N TYR A 36 11.65 9.40 9.64
CA TYR A 36 10.34 8.77 9.59
C TYR A 36 9.27 9.71 9.03
N LEU A 37 9.24 10.96 9.51
CA LEU A 37 8.31 11.99 9.05
C LEU A 37 8.57 12.41 7.59
N GLY A 38 9.83 12.49 7.20
CA GLY A 38 10.22 12.78 5.81
C GLY A 38 9.75 11.69 4.85
N LYS A 39 9.85 10.42 5.23
CA LYS A 39 9.30 9.31 4.44
C LYS A 39 7.78 9.41 4.29
N SER A 40 7.04 9.68 5.38
CA SER A 40 5.58 9.84 5.29
C SER A 40 5.17 11.03 4.41
N VAL A 41 5.88 12.15 4.47
CA VAL A 41 5.61 13.32 3.61
C VAL A 41 5.92 13.00 2.14
N VAL A 42 6.99 12.27 1.84
CA VAL A 42 7.35 11.88 0.46
C VAL A 42 6.34 10.90 -0.12
N GLU A 43 5.90 9.90 0.66
CA GLU A 43 4.87 8.96 0.22
C GLU A 43 3.50 9.63 0.08
N PHE A 44 3.16 10.55 0.98
CA PHE A 44 1.96 11.37 0.86
C PHE A 44 1.97 12.19 -0.43
N LYS A 45 3.08 12.87 -0.73
CA LYS A 45 3.22 13.66 -1.96
C LYS A 45 3.16 12.81 -3.23
N LYS A 46 3.68 11.58 -3.21
CA LYS A 46 3.54 10.61 -4.29
C LYS A 46 2.10 10.15 -4.47
N GLY A 47 1.40 9.87 -3.37
CA GLY A 47 -0.01 9.49 -3.39
C GLY A 47 -0.88 10.62 -3.96
N VAL A 48 -0.71 11.84 -3.48
CA VAL A 48 -1.46 13.02 -3.97
C VAL A 48 -1.13 13.32 -5.44
N GLY A 49 0.15 13.31 -5.83
CA GLY A 49 0.55 13.53 -7.22
C GLY A 49 0.02 12.49 -8.21
N GLY A 50 -0.09 11.22 -7.78
CA GLY A 50 -0.67 10.16 -8.60
C GLY A 50 -2.19 10.33 -8.83
N LEU A 51 -2.89 10.97 -7.88
CA LEU A 51 -4.31 11.29 -8.04
C LEU A 51 -4.49 12.41 -9.06
N GLU A 52 -3.72 13.50 -8.94
CA GLU A 52 -3.76 14.63 -9.88
C GLU A 52 -3.53 14.16 -11.33
N THR A 53 -2.53 13.30 -11.57
CA THR A 53 -2.27 12.74 -12.90
C THR A 53 -3.36 11.76 -13.36
N GLY A 54 -3.95 10.98 -12.45
CA GLY A 54 -5.01 10.03 -12.78
C GLY A 54 -6.32 10.70 -13.20
N PHE A 55 -6.62 11.88 -12.65
CA PHE A 55 -7.78 12.68 -13.08
C PHE A 55 -7.58 13.31 -14.46
N GLU A 56 -6.35 13.72 -14.80
CA GLU A 56 -6.01 14.22 -16.13
C GLU A 56 -6.14 13.12 -17.21
N ASP A 57 -5.71 11.89 -16.91
CA ASP A 57 -5.82 10.74 -17.82
C ASP A 57 -7.28 10.31 -18.06
N LEU A 58 -8.17 10.43 -17.05
CA LEU A 58 -9.60 10.13 -17.23
C LEU A 58 -10.33 11.14 -18.13
N ASN A 59 -9.82 12.38 -18.23
CA ASN A 59 -10.44 13.45 -19.00
C ASN A 59 -9.98 13.48 -20.47
N ASN A 60 -9.05 12.61 -20.87
CA ASN A 60 -8.56 12.53 -22.25
C ASN A 60 -8.63 11.09 -22.82
N PRO A 61 -9.81 10.63 -23.29
CA PRO A 61 -10.03 9.25 -23.76
C PRO A 61 -9.35 8.89 -25.11
N THR A 62 -8.32 9.60 -25.56
CA THR A 62 -7.69 9.37 -26.88
C THR A 62 -6.16 9.20 -26.88
N ALA A 63 -5.50 9.10 -25.72
CA ALA A 63 -4.07 8.77 -25.68
C ALA A 63 -3.82 7.24 -25.71
N GLN A 64 -3.96 6.68 -26.91
CA GLN A 64 -2.99 5.75 -27.50
C GLN A 64 -2.72 4.41 -26.77
N ALA A 65 -3.40 3.36 -27.23
CA ALA A 65 -2.89 2.00 -27.15
C ALA A 65 -1.50 1.93 -27.80
N PRO A 66 -0.50 1.25 -27.20
CA PRO A 66 0.79 1.04 -27.83
C PRO A 66 0.61 0.28 -29.15
N ALA A 67 0.75 0.99 -30.27
CA ALA A 67 0.84 0.40 -31.58
C ALA A 67 2.07 -0.52 -31.62
N ALA A 68 1.84 -1.74 -32.11
CA ALA A 68 2.86 -2.76 -32.27
C ALA A 68 4.07 -2.22 -33.03
N SER A 69 5.20 -2.11 -32.33
CA SER A 69 6.53 -2.01 -32.92
C SER A 69 7.20 -3.36 -32.68
N ALA A 70 7.07 -4.27 -33.63
CA ALA A 70 7.92 -5.45 -33.66
C ALA A 70 9.21 -5.09 -34.42
N PRO A 71 10.38 -5.24 -33.81
CA PRO A 71 11.55 -5.79 -34.46
C PRO A 71 11.57 -7.29 -34.19
N ALA A 72 11.49 -8.07 -35.26
CA ALA A 72 11.85 -9.47 -35.25
C ALA A 72 13.36 -9.59 -34.92
N ASP A 73 13.71 -10.06 -33.73
CA ASP A 73 14.67 -11.16 -33.53
C ASP A 73 14.82 -11.50 -32.04
N ALA A 74 14.93 -12.80 -31.76
CA ALA A 74 15.36 -13.41 -30.50
C ALA A 74 14.68 -12.96 -29.17
N ILE A 75 13.63 -13.67 -28.74
CA ILE A 75 13.59 -14.50 -27.49
C ILE A 75 12.41 -15.46 -27.63
N ARG A 76 12.69 -16.76 -27.42
CA ARG A 76 11.77 -17.91 -27.51
C ARG A 76 10.42 -17.62 -26.82
N ALA A 77 9.33 -18.00 -27.49
CA ALA A 77 8.00 -18.01 -26.89
C ALA A 77 8.07 -18.73 -25.52
N PRO A 78 7.53 -18.18 -24.43
CA PRO A 78 7.27 -18.97 -23.25
C PRO A 78 6.29 -20.06 -23.68
N GLN A 79 6.80 -21.28 -23.84
CA GLN A 79 5.97 -22.47 -24.00
C GLN A 79 4.98 -22.44 -22.84
N ARG A 80 3.73 -22.19 -23.18
CA ARG A 80 2.59 -22.31 -22.30
C ARG A 80 2.55 -23.77 -21.83
N VAL A 81 3.19 -24.09 -20.72
CA VAL A 81 2.86 -25.30 -19.98
C VAL A 81 1.54 -25.00 -19.31
N ALA A 82 0.46 -25.22 -20.05
CA ALA A 82 -0.84 -25.39 -19.44
C ALA A 82 -0.70 -26.54 -18.42
N PRO A 83 -1.08 -26.37 -17.16
CA PRO A 83 -1.34 -27.52 -16.31
C PRO A 83 -2.51 -28.24 -16.97
N ALA A 84 -2.22 -29.30 -17.73
CA ALA A 84 -3.22 -30.28 -18.08
C ALA A 84 -3.69 -30.88 -16.76
N ALA A 85 -4.85 -30.40 -16.29
CA ALA A 85 -5.51 -30.91 -15.10
C ALA A 85 -5.59 -32.45 -15.22
N PRO A 86 -4.99 -33.22 -14.28
CA PRO A 86 -5.24 -34.64 -14.20
C PRO A 86 -6.70 -34.82 -13.78
N LYS A 87 -7.53 -35.28 -14.70
CA LYS A 87 -8.86 -35.81 -14.37
C LYS A 87 -8.66 -37.07 -13.54
N PHE A 88 -8.92 -36.96 -12.23
CA PHE A 88 -9.17 -38.13 -11.38
C PHE A 88 -10.68 -38.30 -11.28
N ASP A 89 -11.26 -38.81 -12.36
CA ASP A 89 -12.60 -39.40 -12.34
C ASP A 89 -12.41 -40.92 -12.42
N ASP A 90 -12.92 -41.62 -11.40
CA ASP A 90 -13.46 -43.00 -11.41
C ASP A 90 -13.17 -43.74 -10.08
N VAL A 91 -14.01 -43.51 -9.07
CA VAL A 91 -14.42 -44.57 -8.15
C VAL A 91 -15.93 -44.80 -8.36
N PRO A 92 -16.34 -45.90 -9.02
CA PRO A 92 -17.74 -46.20 -9.27
C PRO A 92 -18.55 -46.61 -8.03
N ALA A 93 -19.74 -45.99 -7.91
CA ALA A 93 -21.04 -46.48 -7.41
C ALA A 93 -21.10 -47.17 -6.01
N ALA A 94 -21.63 -46.50 -4.96
CA ALA A 94 -23.06 -46.40 -4.54
C ALA A 94 -23.58 -47.65 -3.77
N PRO A 95 -24.65 -47.63 -2.92
CA PRO A 95 -25.68 -46.60 -2.68
C PRO A 95 -26.20 -46.41 -1.20
N ALA A 96 -27.07 -45.40 -1.02
CA ALA A 96 -28.28 -45.37 -0.17
C ALA A 96 -28.27 -45.27 1.39
N ALA A 97 -28.51 -44.04 1.87
CA ALA A 97 -29.62 -43.64 2.78
C ALA A 97 -29.60 -44.02 4.30
N PRO A 98 -30.52 -43.47 5.16
CA PRO A 98 -30.28 -42.26 5.96
C PRO A 98 -30.63 -42.41 7.46
N VAL A 99 -29.96 -41.72 8.39
CA VAL A 99 -30.51 -41.57 9.77
C VAL A 99 -30.28 -40.16 10.30
N ASN A 100 -31.40 -39.47 10.38
CA ASN A 100 -31.63 -38.25 11.13
C ASN A 100 -31.70 -38.62 12.63
N THR A 101 -31.00 -37.91 13.51
CA THR A 101 -31.17 -38.08 14.96
C THR A 101 -31.15 -36.72 15.64
N GLN A 102 -32.31 -36.06 15.62
CA GLN A 102 -32.67 -35.11 16.66
C GLN A 102 -32.65 -35.84 18.01
N VAL A 103 -31.77 -35.45 18.94
CA VAL A 103 -31.96 -35.70 20.37
C VAL A 103 -31.53 -34.46 21.15
N THR A 104 -32.57 -33.75 21.61
CA THR A 104 -32.69 -33.14 22.94
C THR A 104 -31.86 -31.90 23.24
N ALA A 105 -32.50 -30.75 22.98
CA ALA A 105 -32.45 -29.61 23.88
C ALA A 105 -32.85 -30.05 25.29
N ASN A 106 -31.95 -29.89 26.28
CA ASN A 106 -32.23 -30.21 27.68
C ASN A 106 -32.21 -28.94 28.53
N PRO A 107 -33.38 -28.38 28.90
CA PRO A 107 -33.59 -27.63 30.15
C PRO A 107 -34.20 -28.57 31.22
N PRO A 108 -34.51 -28.13 32.45
CA PRO A 108 -33.82 -27.30 33.45
C PRO A 108 -33.53 -28.10 34.76
N GLN A 109 -33.24 -27.41 35.88
CA GLN A 109 -33.50 -27.75 37.31
C GLN A 109 -32.30 -28.22 38.18
N PRO A 110 -32.32 -28.03 39.53
CA PRO A 110 -33.29 -27.31 40.40
C PRO A 110 -32.85 -25.89 40.82
#